data_AF-A0A918AR69-F1
#
_entry.id   AF-A0A918AR69-F1
#
_cell.length_a   1.000
_cell.length_b   1.000
_cell.length_c   1.000
_cell.angle_alpha   90.00
_cell.angle_beta   90.00
_cell.angle_gamma   90.00
#
_symmetry.space_group_name_H-M   'P 1'
#
loop_
_entity.id
_entity.type
_entity.pdbx_description
1 polymer ?
#
loop_
_entity_poly.entity_id
_entity_poly.type
_entity_poly.pdbx_seq_one_letter_code
_entity_poly.pdbx_strand_id
1 'polypeptide(L)'
;MNPAEVRVRLADAATALAGRVLDALRGAGAVGLVDYMDACPDEATALGAVRLLGADLFAPQLVADRLLDAREAAVVAESFGTYPPVIGASSEEQRVAAWRDWAAVRLLALFYGPEPDAAGVAPPDNAAAVLGRVEQWPLWSAAVARLSPLALPEVGGPVVAAVVAEPLALTRGASRAVLRRDYPTAARLARWTALLAHLGVELPLDPAPLVEHVRLRVGAEPRLLLDLAVARLLLGSEAV
;
A
#
# COMPACT_ATOMS: atom_id res chain seq x y z
N MET A 1 -11.55 -24.59 11.82
CA MET A 1 -10.18 -24.08 11.54
C MET A 1 -9.81 -23.11 12.65
N ASN A 2 -8.59 -23.18 13.19
CA ASN A 2 -8.17 -22.26 14.23
C ASN A 2 -8.02 -20.83 13.63
N PRO A 3 -8.53 -19.76 14.28
CA PRO A 3 -8.35 -18.39 13.81
C PRO A 3 -6.88 -18.00 13.52
N ALA A 4 -5.92 -18.61 14.22
CA ALA A 4 -4.49 -18.43 13.93
C ALA A 4 -4.08 -19.03 12.58
N GLU A 5 -4.55 -20.23 12.24
CA GLU A 5 -4.25 -20.91 10.98
C GLU A 5 -4.82 -20.13 9.79
N VAL A 6 -6.04 -19.60 9.92
CA VAL A 6 -6.67 -18.75 8.88
C VAL A 6 -5.82 -17.52 8.61
N ARG A 7 -5.33 -16.84 9.67
CA ARG A 7 -4.48 -15.65 9.53
C ARG A 7 -3.14 -15.96 8.85
N VAL A 8 -2.53 -17.10 9.17
CA VAL A 8 -1.27 -17.52 8.53
C VAL A 8 -1.49 -17.79 7.05
N ARG A 9 -2.51 -18.58 6.69
CA ARG A 9 -2.82 -18.88 5.28
C ARG A 9 -3.12 -17.61 4.47
N LEU A 10 -3.86 -16.68 5.05
CA LEU A 10 -4.14 -15.39 4.44
C LEU A 10 -2.87 -14.55 4.26
N ALA A 11 -1.97 -14.55 5.25
CA ALA A 11 -0.70 -13.83 5.16
C ALA A 11 0.22 -14.42 4.09
N ASP A 12 0.28 -15.76 3.97
CA ASP A 12 1.06 -16.46 2.95
C ASP A 12 0.50 -16.18 1.55
N ALA A 13 -0.82 -16.25 1.38
CA ALA A 13 -1.51 -15.92 0.13
C ALA A 13 -1.25 -14.46 -0.29
N ALA A 14 -1.35 -13.51 0.64
CA ALA A 14 -0.99 -12.12 0.37
C ALA A 14 0.50 -11.94 0.05
N THR A 15 1.38 -12.71 0.67
CA THR A 15 2.81 -12.66 0.36
C THR A 15 3.10 -13.17 -1.05
N ALA A 16 2.44 -14.25 -1.48
CA ALA A 16 2.52 -14.76 -2.85
C ALA A 16 1.98 -13.74 -3.86
N LEU A 17 0.84 -13.12 -3.56
CA LEU A 17 0.26 -12.10 -4.43
C LEU A 17 1.13 -10.83 -4.51
N ALA A 18 1.74 -10.40 -3.41
CA ALA A 18 2.72 -9.31 -3.41
C ALA A 18 3.93 -9.62 -4.31
N GLY A 19 4.36 -10.88 -4.37
CA GLY A 19 5.39 -11.34 -5.30
C GLY A 19 4.99 -11.13 -6.77
N ARG A 20 3.75 -11.45 -7.14
CA ARG A 20 3.24 -11.20 -8.50
C ARG A 20 3.19 -9.72 -8.85
N VAL A 21 2.73 -8.87 -7.92
CA VAL A 21 2.74 -7.41 -8.12
C VAL A 21 4.18 -6.90 -8.30
N LEU A 22 5.12 -7.40 -7.50
CA LEU A 22 6.54 -7.07 -7.62
C LEU A 22 7.12 -7.49 -8.97
N ASP A 23 6.77 -8.67 -9.47
CA ASP A 23 7.20 -9.15 -10.79
C ASP A 23 6.61 -8.28 -11.90
N ALA A 24 5.33 -7.88 -11.79
CA ALA A 24 4.69 -6.94 -12.71
C ALA A 24 5.38 -5.56 -12.70
N LEU A 25 5.77 -5.03 -11.53
CA LEU A 25 6.56 -3.79 -11.42
C LEU A 25 7.94 -3.92 -12.09
N ARG A 26 8.53 -5.11 -12.06
CA ARG A 26 9.82 -5.42 -12.71
C ARG A 26 9.71 -5.78 -14.20
N GLY A 27 8.51 -5.67 -14.79
CA GLY A 27 8.30 -5.89 -16.22
C GLY A 27 8.08 -7.34 -16.63
N ALA A 28 7.78 -8.25 -15.69
CA ALA A 28 7.45 -9.64 -16.01
C ALA A 28 6.06 -9.82 -16.66
N GLY A 29 5.28 -8.73 -16.83
CA GLY A 29 3.96 -8.75 -17.44
C GLY A 29 2.88 -8.16 -16.53
N ALA A 30 1.64 -8.61 -16.71
CA ALA A 30 0.51 -8.29 -15.85
C ALA A 30 0.63 -8.97 -14.47
N VAL A 31 -0.18 -8.53 -13.49
CA VAL A 31 -0.22 -9.16 -12.16
C VAL A 31 -0.74 -10.60 -12.24
N GLY A 32 -1.65 -10.88 -13.18
CA GLY A 32 -2.24 -12.20 -13.40
C GLY A 32 -3.20 -12.59 -12.29
N LEU A 33 -4.15 -11.70 -11.96
CA LEU A 33 -5.14 -11.97 -10.89
C LEU A 33 -6.06 -13.13 -11.23
N VAL A 34 -6.51 -13.24 -12.49
CA VAL A 34 -7.35 -14.36 -12.94
C VAL A 34 -6.59 -15.69 -12.82
N ASP A 35 -5.36 -15.75 -13.33
CA ASP A 35 -4.50 -16.94 -13.21
C ASP A 35 -4.18 -17.29 -11.76
N TYR A 36 -4.08 -16.28 -10.88
CA TYR A 36 -3.91 -16.48 -9.45
C TYR A 36 -5.15 -17.13 -8.82
N MET A 37 -6.35 -16.64 -9.15
CA MET A 37 -7.61 -17.21 -8.69
C MET A 37 -7.78 -18.66 -9.16
N ASP A 38 -7.52 -18.94 -10.44
CA ASP A 38 -7.65 -20.30 -11.02
C ASP A 38 -6.67 -21.31 -10.39
N ALA A 39 -5.48 -20.85 -9.99
CA ALA A 39 -4.47 -21.69 -9.36
C ALA A 39 -4.71 -21.91 -7.85
N CYS A 40 -5.55 -21.10 -7.22
CA CYS A 40 -5.79 -21.15 -5.78
C CYS A 40 -6.92 -22.15 -5.44
N PRO A 41 -6.66 -23.20 -4.64
CA PRO A 41 -7.68 -24.17 -4.27
C PRO A 41 -8.72 -23.65 -3.27
N ASP A 42 -8.43 -22.52 -2.61
CA ASP A 42 -9.30 -21.85 -1.65
C ASP A 42 -9.56 -20.42 -2.12
N GLU A 43 -10.66 -20.26 -2.84
CA GLU A 43 -11.12 -19.00 -3.44
C GLU A 43 -11.30 -17.90 -2.39
N ALA A 44 -11.84 -18.24 -1.22
CA ALA A 44 -12.05 -17.28 -0.14
C ALA A 44 -10.70 -16.74 0.37
N THR A 45 -9.72 -17.61 0.60
CA THR A 45 -8.36 -17.18 0.97
C THR A 45 -7.72 -16.32 -0.12
N ALA A 46 -7.94 -16.64 -1.41
CA ALA A 46 -7.42 -15.87 -2.53
C ALA A 46 -8.03 -14.46 -2.61
N LEU A 47 -9.37 -14.35 -2.55
CA LEU A 47 -10.07 -13.06 -2.49
C LEU A 47 -9.68 -12.25 -1.25
N GLY A 48 -9.46 -12.92 -0.11
CA GLY A 48 -8.96 -12.27 1.10
C GLY A 48 -7.58 -11.64 0.88
N ALA A 49 -6.69 -12.33 0.17
CA ALA A 49 -5.36 -11.81 -0.18
C ALA A 49 -5.43 -10.63 -1.13
N VAL A 50 -6.33 -10.68 -2.14
CA VAL A 50 -6.62 -9.57 -3.05
C VAL A 50 -7.03 -8.32 -2.27
N ARG A 51 -8.00 -8.47 -1.35
CA ARG A 51 -8.41 -7.36 -0.47
C ARG A 51 -7.25 -6.87 0.42
N LEU A 52 -6.45 -7.77 0.98
CA LEU A 52 -5.37 -7.41 1.90
C LEU A 52 -4.26 -6.60 1.21
N LEU A 53 -3.97 -6.87 -0.06
CA LEU A 53 -3.08 -6.02 -0.88
C LEU A 53 -3.78 -4.71 -1.22
N GLY A 54 -5.05 -4.77 -1.62
CA GLY A 54 -5.88 -3.59 -1.86
C GLY A 54 -5.26 -2.65 -2.87
N ALA A 55 -4.96 -1.41 -2.46
CA ALA A 55 -4.42 -0.36 -3.33
C ALA A 55 -3.10 -0.74 -4.02
N ASP A 56 -2.30 -1.63 -3.42
CA ASP A 56 -1.03 -2.08 -4.01
C ASP A 56 -1.22 -2.84 -5.33
N LEU A 57 -2.40 -3.40 -5.59
CA LEU A 57 -2.70 -4.06 -6.87
C LEU A 57 -2.68 -3.09 -8.05
N PHE A 58 -2.90 -1.81 -7.80
CA PHE A 58 -2.88 -0.75 -8.81
C PHE A 58 -1.49 -0.09 -8.94
N ALA A 59 -0.51 -0.49 -8.13
CA ALA A 59 0.83 0.09 -8.19
C ALA A 59 1.46 -0.02 -9.61
N PRO A 60 1.40 -1.16 -10.33
CA PRO A 60 1.94 -1.24 -11.68
C PRO A 60 1.34 -0.22 -12.65
N GLN A 61 0.05 0.05 -12.55
CA GLN A 61 -0.63 1.06 -13.35
C GLN A 61 -0.18 2.48 -12.97
N LEU A 62 -0.08 2.76 -11.68
CA LEU A 62 0.16 4.10 -11.16
C LEU A 62 1.62 4.56 -11.25
N VAL A 63 2.59 3.63 -11.22
CA VAL A 63 4.03 3.98 -11.22
C VAL A 63 4.82 3.39 -12.38
N ALA A 64 4.21 2.53 -13.20
CA ALA A 64 4.89 1.88 -14.34
C ALA A 64 4.04 1.83 -15.62
N ASP A 65 2.90 2.53 -15.67
CA ASP A 65 1.99 2.60 -16.83
C ASP A 65 1.52 1.20 -17.34
N ARG A 66 1.40 0.23 -16.43
CA ARG A 66 0.91 -1.13 -16.71
C ARG A 66 -0.52 -1.27 -16.25
N LEU A 67 -1.46 -1.05 -17.15
CA LEU A 67 -2.90 -1.08 -16.86
C LEU A 67 -3.32 -2.43 -16.25
N LEU A 68 -4.11 -2.36 -15.18
CA LEU A 68 -4.87 -3.50 -14.68
C LEU A 68 -6.03 -3.73 -15.67
N ASP A 69 -6.20 -4.95 -16.20
CA ASP A 69 -7.28 -5.15 -17.18
C ASP A 69 -8.66 -5.22 -16.50
N ALA A 70 -9.74 -5.13 -17.29
CA ALA A 70 -11.11 -5.13 -16.74
C ALA A 70 -11.49 -6.44 -16.05
N ARG A 71 -10.90 -7.58 -16.42
CA ARG A 71 -11.14 -8.88 -15.77
C ARG A 71 -10.41 -8.95 -14.43
N GLU A 72 -9.18 -8.46 -14.38
CA GLU A 72 -8.42 -8.32 -13.14
C GLU A 72 -9.11 -7.34 -12.18
N ALA A 73 -9.61 -6.21 -12.67
CA ALA A 73 -10.40 -5.27 -11.87
C ALA A 73 -11.69 -5.90 -11.33
N ALA A 74 -12.33 -6.81 -12.08
CA ALA A 74 -13.49 -7.56 -11.60
C ALA A 74 -13.15 -8.48 -10.42
N VAL A 75 -11.96 -9.10 -10.39
CA VAL A 75 -11.48 -9.88 -9.23
C VAL A 75 -11.31 -8.98 -7.99
N VAL A 76 -10.80 -7.76 -8.18
CA VAL A 76 -10.70 -6.78 -7.08
C VAL A 76 -12.09 -6.41 -6.57
N ALA A 77 -13.04 -6.13 -7.47
CA ALA A 77 -14.42 -5.83 -7.10
C ALA A 77 -15.08 -7.00 -6.33
N GLU A 78 -14.90 -8.22 -6.82
CA GLU A 78 -15.39 -9.45 -6.20
C GLU A 78 -14.82 -9.66 -4.80
N SER A 79 -13.54 -9.32 -4.59
CA SER A 79 -12.93 -9.41 -3.25
C SER A 79 -13.66 -8.56 -2.20
N PHE A 80 -14.19 -7.39 -2.60
CA PHE A 80 -15.01 -6.53 -1.73
C PHE A 80 -16.48 -6.97 -1.64
N GLY A 81 -16.98 -7.74 -2.61
CA GLY A 81 -18.26 -8.43 -2.50
C GLY A 81 -18.20 -9.54 -1.44
N THR A 82 -17.12 -10.32 -1.42
CA THR A 82 -16.90 -11.42 -0.47
C THR A 82 -16.43 -10.93 0.90
N TYR A 83 -15.57 -9.92 0.93
CA TYR A 83 -15.06 -9.29 2.15
C TYR A 83 -15.38 -7.79 2.13
N PRO A 84 -16.57 -7.39 2.62
CA PRO A 84 -16.99 -5.99 2.60
C PRO A 84 -15.98 -5.05 3.27
N PRO A 85 -15.82 -3.82 2.76
CA PRO A 85 -15.02 -2.79 3.39
C PRO A 85 -15.39 -2.59 4.87
N VAL A 86 -14.39 -2.29 5.71
CA VAL A 86 -14.66 -1.98 7.12
C VAL A 86 -15.42 -0.66 7.24
N ILE A 87 -16.64 -0.72 7.78
CA ILE A 87 -17.48 0.44 8.10
C ILE A 87 -17.59 0.57 9.63
N GLY A 88 -17.49 1.79 10.16
CA GLY A 88 -17.65 2.06 11.60
C GLY A 88 -16.54 1.45 12.47
N ALA A 89 -15.28 1.69 12.07
CA ALA A 89 -14.12 1.11 12.75
C ALA A 89 -14.00 1.50 14.23
N SER A 90 -14.01 0.50 15.11
CA SER A 90 -13.95 0.68 16.57
C SER A 90 -12.53 0.51 17.13
N SER A 91 -11.68 -0.30 16.48
CA SER A 91 -10.27 -0.51 16.87
C SER A 91 -9.29 0.20 15.93
N GLU A 92 -8.04 0.37 16.38
CA GLU A 92 -6.97 0.92 15.54
C GLU A 92 -6.70 0.03 14.32
N GLU A 93 -6.73 -1.29 14.48
CA GLU A 93 -6.59 -2.25 13.37
C GLU A 93 -7.71 -2.12 12.35
N GLN A 94 -8.96 -1.97 12.82
CA GLN A 94 -10.10 -1.72 11.94
C GLN A 94 -9.99 -0.36 11.23
N ARG A 95 -9.46 0.67 11.88
CA ARG A 95 -9.23 1.98 11.23
C ARG A 95 -8.20 1.88 10.11
N VAL A 96 -7.08 1.19 10.35
CA VAL A 96 -6.07 0.95 9.29
C VAL A 96 -6.67 0.14 8.13
N ALA A 97 -7.45 -0.90 8.44
CA ALA A 97 -8.13 -1.69 7.41
C ALA A 97 -9.12 -0.84 6.60
N ALA A 98 -9.94 -0.02 7.26
CA ALA A 98 -10.90 0.87 6.60
C ALA A 98 -10.22 1.85 5.63
N TRP A 99 -9.08 2.43 6.01
CA TRP A 99 -8.33 3.33 5.14
C TRP A 99 -7.70 2.62 3.93
N ARG A 100 -7.24 1.38 4.11
CA ARG A 100 -6.70 0.57 3.01
C ARG A 100 -7.81 0.12 2.05
N ASP A 101 -8.95 -0.33 2.59
CA ASP A 101 -10.14 -0.67 1.81
C ASP A 101 -10.62 0.56 1.02
N TRP A 102 -10.70 1.73 1.68
CA TRP A 102 -11.09 2.99 1.04
C TRP A 102 -10.19 3.35 -0.14
N ALA A 103 -8.86 3.24 0.01
CA ALA A 103 -7.93 3.54 -1.07
C ALA A 103 -8.12 2.60 -2.27
N ALA A 104 -8.29 1.30 -2.02
CA ALA A 104 -8.53 0.32 -3.08
C ALA A 104 -9.86 0.56 -3.80
N VAL A 105 -10.95 0.78 -3.05
CA VAL A 105 -12.29 1.08 -3.61
C VAL A 105 -12.26 2.39 -4.41
N ARG A 106 -11.55 3.41 -3.91
CA ARG A 106 -11.38 4.67 -4.63
C ARG A 106 -10.67 4.48 -5.97
N LEU A 107 -9.56 3.72 -5.99
CA LEU A 107 -8.83 3.44 -7.24
C LEU A 107 -9.66 2.59 -8.22
N LEU A 108 -10.42 1.62 -7.71
CA LEU A 108 -11.34 0.85 -8.51
C LEU A 108 -12.42 1.75 -9.15
N ALA A 109 -13.00 2.67 -8.38
CA ALA A 109 -13.97 3.64 -8.90
C ALA A 109 -13.33 4.62 -9.91
N LEU A 110 -12.09 5.06 -9.65
CA LEU A 110 -11.37 6.00 -10.52
C LEU A 110 -11.10 5.43 -11.91
N PHE A 111 -10.71 4.16 -11.99
CA PHE A 111 -10.27 3.57 -13.25
C PHE A 111 -11.30 2.64 -13.90
N TYR A 112 -12.26 2.10 -13.15
CA TYR A 112 -13.20 1.08 -13.62
C TYR A 112 -14.66 1.37 -13.21
N GLY A 113 -14.93 2.51 -12.57
CA GLY A 113 -16.28 2.93 -12.22
C GLY A 113 -17.09 3.40 -13.44
N PRO A 114 -18.43 3.29 -13.41
CA PRO A 114 -19.28 3.92 -14.40
C PRO A 114 -19.30 5.44 -14.17
N GLU A 115 -18.68 6.21 -15.09
CA GLU A 115 -18.46 7.68 -15.04
C GLU A 115 -17.47 8.15 -13.93
N PRO A 116 -16.65 9.19 -14.18
CA PRO A 116 -15.48 9.52 -13.35
C PRO A 116 -15.83 10.33 -12.08
N ASP A 117 -16.85 9.95 -11.32
CA ASP A 117 -17.13 10.54 -9.99
C ASP A 117 -16.49 9.74 -8.85
N ALA A 118 -15.24 9.31 -9.06
CA ALA A 118 -14.42 8.65 -8.03
C ALA A 118 -14.11 9.54 -6.83
N ALA A 119 -14.42 10.84 -6.93
CA ALA A 119 -14.45 11.79 -5.82
C ALA A 119 -15.56 11.51 -4.79
N GLY A 120 -16.55 10.68 -5.13
CA GLY A 120 -17.70 10.36 -4.29
C GLY A 120 -17.47 9.28 -3.22
N VAL A 121 -16.35 8.55 -3.23
CA VAL A 121 -16.06 7.54 -2.19
C VAL A 121 -15.67 8.26 -0.90
N ALA A 122 -16.64 8.42 0.00
CA ALA A 122 -16.46 9.10 1.27
C ALA A 122 -15.31 8.47 2.08
N PRO A 123 -14.39 9.28 2.64
CA PRO A 123 -13.37 8.78 3.54
C PRO A 123 -14.00 8.11 4.77
N PRO A 124 -13.38 7.06 5.32
CA PRO A 124 -13.97 6.29 6.43
C PRO A 124 -14.08 7.10 7.73
N ASP A 125 -13.17 8.06 7.94
CA ASP A 125 -13.15 8.97 9.10
C ASP A 125 -12.17 10.15 8.84
N ASN A 126 -11.87 10.95 9.86
CA ASN A 126 -10.78 11.92 9.88
C ASN A 126 -9.40 11.21 9.90
N ALA A 127 -8.43 11.74 9.14
CA ALA A 127 -7.04 11.26 9.15
C ALA A 127 -6.41 11.25 10.55
N ALA A 128 -6.71 12.22 11.42
CA ALA A 128 -6.21 12.26 12.78
C ALA A 128 -6.66 11.06 13.63
N ALA A 129 -7.81 10.44 13.31
CA ALA A 129 -8.32 9.27 14.03
C ALA A 129 -7.49 7.99 13.77
N VAL A 130 -6.80 7.92 12.61
CA VAL A 130 -5.90 6.80 12.28
C VAL A 130 -4.43 7.15 12.50
N LEU A 131 -4.02 8.40 12.25
CA LEU A 131 -2.63 8.84 12.37
C LEU A 131 -2.26 9.25 13.80
N GLY A 132 -3.24 9.68 14.60
CA GLY A 132 -2.97 10.32 15.88
C GLY A 132 -2.39 11.73 15.72
N ARG A 133 -1.75 12.23 16.79
CA ARG A 133 -1.20 13.59 16.84
C ARG A 133 0.25 13.64 16.40
N VAL A 134 0.61 14.59 15.54
CA VAL A 134 1.97 14.71 15.00
C VAL A 134 3.01 15.05 16.07
N GLU A 135 2.64 15.76 17.14
CA GLU A 135 3.57 16.00 18.27
C GLU A 135 4.06 14.69 18.91
N GLN A 136 3.28 13.61 18.76
CA GLN A 136 3.66 12.24 19.13
C GLN A 136 4.27 11.50 17.93
N TRP A 137 5.19 12.16 17.22
CA TRP A 137 5.76 11.69 15.95
C TRP A 137 6.23 10.21 15.94
N PRO A 138 6.70 9.57 17.04
CA PRO A 138 7.05 8.16 16.99
C PRO A 138 5.82 7.25 16.78
N LEU A 139 4.69 7.56 17.42
CA LEU A 139 3.43 6.81 17.25
C LEU A 139 2.79 7.16 15.91
N TRP A 140 2.80 8.44 15.55
CA TRP A 140 2.30 8.91 14.26
C TRP A 140 3.03 8.26 13.09
N SER A 141 4.37 8.21 13.11
CA SER A 141 5.14 7.56 12.04
C SER A 141 4.91 6.05 11.98
N ALA A 142 4.68 5.37 13.11
CA ALA A 142 4.26 3.97 13.10
C ALA A 142 2.89 3.79 12.42
N ALA A 143 1.94 4.68 12.68
CA ALA A 143 0.63 4.66 12.01
C ALA A 143 0.75 4.94 10.49
N VAL A 144 1.57 5.92 10.09
CA VAL A 144 1.87 6.21 8.68
C VAL A 144 2.49 4.99 7.98
N ALA A 145 3.43 4.30 8.62
CA ALA A 145 4.02 3.08 8.08
C ALA A 145 2.96 2.01 7.82
N ARG A 146 1.99 1.83 8.73
CA ARG A 146 0.87 0.88 8.53
C ARG A 146 -0.03 1.25 7.36
N LEU A 147 0.02 2.48 6.88
CA LEU A 147 -0.75 2.97 5.74
C LEU A 147 0.09 3.07 4.46
N SER A 148 1.24 2.39 4.36
CA SER A 148 2.08 2.42 3.15
C SER A 148 1.36 2.10 1.82
N PRO A 149 0.31 1.27 1.74
CA PRO A 149 -0.42 1.08 0.48
C PRO A 149 -1.11 2.36 -0.03
N LEU A 150 -1.33 3.37 0.82
CA LEU A 150 -1.86 4.67 0.41
C LEU A 150 -0.78 5.57 -0.22
N ALA A 151 0.50 5.21 -0.10
CA ALA A 151 1.62 5.95 -0.66
C ALA A 151 1.78 5.63 -2.16
N LEU A 152 0.78 6.03 -2.95
CA LEU A 152 0.73 5.92 -4.42
C LEU A 152 0.22 7.24 -5.03
N PRO A 153 0.61 7.57 -6.27
CA PRO A 153 -0.02 8.63 -7.05
C PRO A 153 -1.53 8.40 -7.17
N GLU A 154 -2.31 9.45 -7.39
CA GLU A 154 -3.78 9.42 -7.55
C GLU A 154 -4.61 8.94 -6.32
N VAL A 155 -4.01 8.23 -5.34
CA VAL A 155 -4.72 7.80 -4.12
C VAL A 155 -5.18 8.97 -3.26
N GLY A 156 -4.40 10.05 -3.18
CA GLY A 156 -4.71 11.32 -2.50
C GLY A 156 -5.51 11.24 -1.19
N GLY A 157 -6.37 12.24 -0.96
CA GLY A 157 -7.27 12.28 0.19
C GLY A 157 -6.63 12.72 1.50
N PRO A 158 -7.39 12.69 2.61
CA PRO A 158 -7.02 13.38 3.84
C PRO A 158 -5.84 12.75 4.57
N VAL A 159 -5.63 11.44 4.48
CA VAL A 159 -4.42 10.80 5.05
C VAL A 159 -3.17 11.23 4.28
N VAL A 160 -3.18 11.17 2.95
CA VAL A 160 -2.04 11.62 2.13
C VAL A 160 -1.77 13.10 2.39
N ALA A 161 -2.80 13.94 2.42
CA ALA A 161 -2.67 15.37 2.72
C ALA A 161 -2.05 15.62 4.11
N ALA A 162 -2.47 14.86 5.13
CA ALA A 162 -1.91 14.98 6.48
C ALA A 162 -0.43 14.55 6.55
N VAL A 163 -0.01 13.54 5.77
CA VAL A 163 1.40 13.12 5.72
C VAL A 163 2.24 14.13 4.93
N VAL A 164 1.72 14.65 3.82
CA VAL A 164 2.37 15.71 3.00
C VAL A 164 2.62 16.98 3.82
N ALA A 165 1.72 17.32 4.74
CA ALA A 165 1.89 18.47 5.62
C ALA A 165 3.03 18.31 6.66
N GLU A 166 3.55 17.10 6.87
CA GLU A 166 4.44 16.77 7.99
C GLU A 166 5.76 16.08 7.58
N PRO A 167 6.53 16.65 6.62
CA PRO A 167 7.76 16.02 6.11
C PRO A 167 8.83 15.80 7.19
N LEU A 168 8.90 16.68 8.20
CA LEU A 168 9.85 16.53 9.32
C LEU A 168 9.50 15.34 10.23
N ALA A 169 8.22 15.13 10.53
CA ALA A 169 7.79 13.99 11.36
C ALA A 169 8.02 12.66 10.63
N LEU A 170 7.74 12.63 9.33
CA LEU A 170 7.99 11.47 8.47
C LEU A 170 9.47 11.10 8.41
N THR A 171 10.34 12.07 8.12
CA THR A 171 11.79 11.83 8.00
C THR A 171 12.43 11.45 9.34
N ARG A 172 11.95 11.99 10.47
CA ARG A 172 12.33 11.53 11.82
C ARG A 172 11.93 10.08 12.07
N GLY A 173 10.72 9.69 11.67
CA GLY A 173 10.23 8.32 11.73
C GLY A 173 11.12 7.36 10.93
N ALA A 174 11.40 7.70 9.67
CA ALA A 174 12.24 6.90 8.78
C ALA A 174 13.66 6.73 9.34
N SER A 175 14.28 7.83 9.77
CA SER A 175 15.61 7.83 10.39
C SER A 175 15.64 6.96 11.65
N ARG A 176 14.63 7.09 12.52
CA ARG A 176 14.52 6.27 13.74
C ARG A 176 14.38 4.78 13.40
N ALA A 177 13.55 4.42 12.42
CA ALA A 177 13.35 3.03 12.02
C ALA A 177 14.66 2.40 11.52
N VAL A 178 15.42 3.12 10.68
CA VAL A 178 16.75 2.70 10.21
C VAL A 178 17.72 2.52 11.38
N LEU A 179 17.82 3.51 12.28
CA LEU A 179 18.73 3.46 13.43
C LEU A 179 18.40 2.32 14.41
N ARG A 180 17.11 1.96 14.53
CA ARG A 180 16.64 0.82 15.35
C ARG A 180 16.72 -0.53 14.61
N ARG A 181 17.14 -0.54 13.34
CA ARG A 181 17.12 -1.72 12.46
C ARG A 181 15.72 -2.32 12.29
N ASP A 182 14.68 -1.50 12.43
CA ASP A 182 13.31 -1.86 12.09
C ASP A 182 13.11 -1.63 10.59
N TYR A 183 13.73 -2.49 9.78
CA TYR A 183 13.69 -2.40 8.33
C TYR A 183 12.28 -2.57 7.72
N PRO A 184 11.35 -3.35 8.31
CA PRO A 184 9.96 -3.36 7.86
C PRO A 184 9.29 -1.99 7.95
N THR A 185 9.42 -1.31 9.09
CA THR A 185 8.89 0.06 9.23
C THR A 185 9.66 1.04 8.34
N ALA A 186 10.99 0.90 8.23
CA ALA A 186 11.80 1.77 7.39
C ALA A 186 11.43 1.69 5.91
N ALA A 187 11.16 0.50 5.35
CA ALA A 187 10.76 0.33 3.95
C ALA A 187 9.43 1.04 3.66
N ARG A 188 8.44 0.86 4.54
CA ARG A 188 7.12 1.51 4.44
C ARG A 188 7.21 3.03 4.52
N LEU A 189 8.07 3.56 5.40
CA LEU A 189 8.30 5.00 5.50
C LEU A 189 9.14 5.53 4.33
N ALA A 190 10.07 4.75 3.80
CA ALA A 190 10.84 5.12 2.61
C ALA A 190 9.93 5.30 1.39
N ARG A 191 8.90 4.45 1.24
CA ARG A 191 7.85 4.60 0.23
C ARG A 191 7.10 5.93 0.37
N TRP A 192 6.71 6.32 1.57
CA TRP A 192 6.10 7.64 1.82
C TRP A 192 7.04 8.79 1.48
N THR A 193 8.33 8.70 1.84
CA THR A 193 9.30 9.75 1.46
C THR A 193 9.48 9.84 -0.06
N ALA A 194 9.44 8.72 -0.77
CA ALA A 194 9.47 8.70 -2.23
C ALA A 194 8.22 9.32 -2.84
N LEU A 195 7.04 9.07 -2.29
CA LEU A 195 5.81 9.75 -2.73
C LEU A 195 5.90 11.26 -2.51
N LEU A 196 6.36 11.72 -1.34
CA LEU A 196 6.49 13.15 -1.07
C LEU A 196 7.47 13.83 -2.04
N ALA A 197 8.60 13.19 -2.33
CA ALA A 197 9.54 13.70 -3.33
C ALA A 197 8.96 13.70 -4.75
N HIS A 198 8.21 12.66 -5.13
CA HIS A 198 7.48 12.62 -6.39
C HIS A 198 6.45 13.75 -6.52
N LEU A 199 5.81 14.15 -5.42
CA LEU A 199 4.90 15.30 -5.34
C LEU A 199 5.62 16.66 -5.24
N GLY A 200 6.96 16.69 -5.29
CA GLY A 200 7.75 17.92 -5.22
C GLY A 200 7.85 18.53 -3.81
N VAL A 201 7.55 17.76 -2.76
CA VAL A 201 7.70 18.22 -1.37
C VAL A 201 9.18 18.18 -0.97
N GLU A 202 9.71 19.29 -0.47
CA GLU A 202 11.06 19.34 0.08
C GLU A 202 11.17 18.49 1.35
N LEU A 203 12.17 17.60 1.38
CA LEU A 203 12.40 16.69 2.49
C LEU A 203 13.73 17.02 3.21
N PRO A 204 13.76 17.02 4.56
CA PRO A 204 15.00 17.14 5.32
C PRO A 204 15.98 15.96 5.14
N LEU A 205 15.53 14.87 4.51
CA LEU A 205 16.29 13.66 4.25
C LEU A 205 16.08 13.27 2.78
N ASP A 206 17.18 13.05 2.06
CA ASP A 206 17.12 12.57 0.68
C ASP A 206 16.55 11.13 0.64
N PRO A 207 15.40 10.91 -0.04
CA PRO A 207 14.77 9.59 -0.11
C PRO A 207 15.58 8.58 -0.92
N ALA A 208 16.37 8.98 -1.92
CA ALA A 208 17.12 8.05 -2.76
C ALA A 208 18.15 7.20 -1.99
N PRO A 209 19.09 7.78 -1.21
CA PRO A 209 20.02 7.01 -0.40
C PRO A 209 19.32 6.26 0.75
N LEU A 210 18.20 6.78 1.27
CA LEU A 210 17.39 6.07 2.27
C LEU A 210 16.83 4.76 1.70
N VAL A 211 16.17 4.82 0.55
CA VAL A 211 15.57 3.65 -0.13
C VAL A 211 16.65 2.61 -0.42
N GLU A 212 17.80 3.04 -0.97
CA GLU A 212 18.90 2.13 -1.28
C GLU A 212 19.53 1.51 -0.02
N HIS A 213 19.70 2.29 1.04
CA HIS A 213 20.19 1.77 2.32
C HIS A 213 19.28 0.67 2.88
N VAL A 214 17.96 0.90 2.87
CA VAL A 214 16.99 -0.09 3.36
C VAL A 214 16.99 -1.33 2.46
N ARG A 215 17.04 -1.15 1.13
CA ARG A 215 17.09 -2.25 0.15
C ARG A 215 18.25 -3.22 0.38
N LEU A 216 19.43 -2.69 0.70
CA LEU A 216 20.61 -3.51 0.99
C LEU A 216 20.52 -4.30 2.31
N ARG A 217 19.51 -4.03 3.14
CA ARG A 217 19.34 -4.64 4.47
C ARG A 217 18.08 -5.49 4.61
N VAL A 218 17.11 -5.32 3.73
CA VAL A 218 15.94 -6.20 3.69
C VAL A 218 16.30 -7.52 2.99
N GLY A 219 15.73 -8.62 3.49
CA GLY A 219 15.83 -9.92 2.85
C GLY A 219 14.91 -10.04 1.64
N ALA A 220 14.64 -11.28 1.23
CA ALA A 220 13.80 -11.59 0.07
C ALA A 220 12.29 -11.58 0.36
N GLU A 221 11.82 -10.86 1.38
CA GLU A 221 10.40 -10.83 1.74
C GLU A 221 9.61 -9.99 0.72
N PRO A 222 8.63 -10.57 0.00
CA PRO A 222 7.99 -9.90 -1.13
C PRO A 222 7.29 -8.59 -0.81
N ARG A 223 6.66 -8.45 0.37
CA ARG A 223 5.90 -7.23 0.71
C ARG A 223 6.81 -6.04 0.98
N LEU A 224 7.93 -6.27 1.64
CA LEU A 224 8.98 -5.26 1.85
C LEU A 224 9.66 -4.90 0.54
N LEU A 225 9.92 -5.88 -0.32
CA LEU A 225 10.45 -5.62 -1.64
C LEU A 225 9.46 -4.82 -2.50
N LEU A 226 8.16 -5.06 -2.37
CA LEU A 226 7.12 -4.28 -3.03
C LEU A 226 7.12 -2.81 -2.57
N ASP A 227 7.18 -2.54 -1.27
CA ASP A 227 7.27 -1.16 -0.76
C ASP A 227 8.49 -0.41 -1.34
N LEU A 228 9.64 -1.09 -1.44
CA LEU A 228 10.86 -0.52 -2.00
C LEU A 228 10.83 -0.38 -3.53
N ALA A 229 10.22 -1.32 -4.26
CA ALA A 229 10.07 -1.23 -5.71
C ALA A 229 9.20 -0.01 -6.09
N VAL A 230 8.07 0.17 -5.41
CA VAL A 230 7.23 1.37 -5.57
C VAL A 230 8.02 2.63 -5.25
N ALA A 231 8.77 2.64 -4.14
CA ALA A 231 9.60 3.79 -3.78
C ALA A 231 10.65 4.14 -4.86
N ARG A 232 11.30 3.14 -5.45
CA ARG A 232 12.31 3.35 -6.49
C ARG A 232 11.71 3.88 -7.79
N LEU A 233 10.56 3.35 -8.21
CA LEU A 233 9.84 3.81 -9.40
C LEU A 233 9.37 5.27 -9.25
N LEU A 234 8.84 5.63 -8.07
CA LEU A 234 8.47 7.01 -7.76
C LEU A 234 9.64 8.00 -7.85
N LEU A 235 10.85 7.55 -7.51
CA LEU A 235 12.08 8.33 -7.59
C LEU A 235 12.75 8.28 -8.98
N GLY A 236 12.20 7.54 -9.94
CA GLY A 236 12.85 7.33 -11.25
C GLY A 236 14.18 6.55 -11.18
N SER A 237 14.39 5.76 -10.12
CA SER A 237 15.64 5.02 -9.88
C SER A 237 15.68 3.63 -10.53
N GLU A 238 14.60 3.19 -11.19
CA GLU A 238 14.57 1.97 -11.99
C GLU A 238 14.57 2.33 -13.48
N ALA A 239 15.59 1.86 -14.20
CA ALA A 239 15.52 1.77 -15.65
C ALA A 239 14.56 0.61 -15.96
N VAL A 240 13.43 0.93 -16.60
CA VAL A 240 12.48 -0.04 -17.15
C VAL A 240 13.16 -0.87 -18.23
#